data_AF-A0AAV5Z8Y6-F1
#
_entry.id   AF-A0AAV5Z8Y6-F1
#
_cell.length_a   1.000
_cell.length_b   1.000
_cell.length_c   1.000
_cell.angle_alpha   90.00
_cell.angle_beta   90.00
_cell.angle_gamma   90.00
#
_symmetry.space_group_name_H-M   'P 1'
#
loop_
_entity.id
_entity.type
_entity.pdbx_description
1 polymer ?
#
loop_
_entity_poly.entity_id
_entity_poly.type
_entity_poly.pdbx_seq_one_letter_code
_entity_poly.pdbx_strand_id
1 'polypeptide(L)'
;MAVITTTTAPTKTAPATSRSMMPPVATVFRAPDGGLHHARCASRMDFMGRRAGLELDFYCLICCEHVTVTPYVLSRLPEPASFTPARAR
;
A
#
# COMPACT_ATOMS: atom_id res chain seq x y z
N MET A 1 -4.22 49.87 31.48
CA MET A 1 -3.18 48.87 31.16
C MET A 1 -3.83 47.50 31.18
N ALA A 2 -3.99 46.85 30.02
CA ALA A 2 -4.60 45.53 29.91
C ALA A 2 -3.50 44.46 29.81
N VAL A 3 -3.51 43.49 30.72
CA VAL A 3 -2.53 42.39 30.76
C VAL A 3 -3.16 41.18 30.06
N ILE A 4 -2.56 40.76 28.94
CA ILE A 4 -3.01 39.59 28.17
C ILE A 4 -2.17 38.40 28.63
N THR A 5 -2.77 37.48 29.38
CA THR A 5 -2.14 36.22 29.79
C THR A 5 -2.38 35.15 28.72
N THR A 6 -1.35 34.85 27.92
CA THR A 6 -1.35 33.71 27.01
C THR A 6 -1.07 32.43 27.80
N THR A 7 -2.05 31.52 27.82
CA THR A 7 -1.89 30.18 28.41
C THR A 7 -1.44 29.22 27.32
N THR A 8 -0.18 28.77 27.38
CA THR A 8 0.35 27.70 26.54
C THR A 8 -0.10 26.34 27.10
N ALA A 9 -0.95 25.64 26.35
CA ALA A 9 -1.33 24.27 26.67
C ALA A 9 -0.18 23.29 26.31
N PRO A 10 0.12 22.27 27.12
CA PRO A 10 1.09 21.26 26.76
C PRO A 10 0.50 20.31 25.70
N THR A 11 1.15 20.24 24.54
CA THR A 11 0.87 19.22 23.52
C THR A 11 1.21 17.85 24.09
N LYS A 12 0.18 17.10 24.48
CA LYS A 12 0.29 15.69 24.86
C LYS A 12 0.60 14.87 23.61
N THR A 13 1.89 14.72 23.29
CA THR A 13 2.35 13.78 22.27
C THR A 13 2.09 12.36 22.80
N ALA A 14 0.99 11.77 22.37
CA ALA A 14 0.72 10.37 22.65
C ALA A 14 1.82 9.53 21.97
N PRO A 15 2.46 8.58 22.68
CA PRO A 15 3.43 7.69 22.07
C PRO A 15 2.71 6.85 21.01
N ALA A 16 3.13 6.96 19.75
CA ALA A 16 2.68 6.05 18.71
C ALA A 16 3.20 4.65 19.07
N THR A 17 2.31 3.77 19.51
CA THR A 17 2.61 2.37 19.80
C THR A 17 3.33 1.79 18.58
N SER A 18 4.59 1.40 18.74
CA SER A 18 5.33 0.67 17.72
C SER A 18 4.52 -0.59 17.41
N ARG A 19 3.94 -0.66 16.20
CA ARG A 19 3.15 -1.82 15.75
C ARG A 19 4.11 -2.99 15.55
N SER A 20 4.38 -3.71 16.64
CA SER A 20 5.15 -4.94 16.61
C SER A 20 4.43 -5.95 15.70
N MET A 21 5.06 -6.23 14.55
CA MET A 21 4.96 -7.48 13.77
C MET A 21 3.56 -8.05 13.54
N MET A 22 2.62 -7.23 13.05
CA MET A 22 1.52 -7.84 12.31
C MET A 22 2.14 -8.49 11.06
N PRO A 23 1.90 -9.78 10.77
CA PRO A 23 2.33 -10.38 9.52
C PRO A 23 1.87 -9.46 8.38
N PRO A 24 2.69 -9.21 7.34
CA PRO A 24 2.28 -8.37 6.25
C PRO A 24 1.07 -9.02 5.54
N VAL A 25 -0.13 -8.59 5.92
CA VAL A 25 -1.35 -8.92 5.20
C VAL A 25 -1.34 -8.06 3.96
N ALA A 26 -0.90 -8.64 2.85
CA ALA A 26 -0.98 -8.03 1.55
C ALA A 26 -2.23 -8.54 0.84
N THR A 27 -2.99 -7.64 0.23
CA THR A 27 -4.01 -7.98 -0.77
C THR A 27 -3.38 -8.06 -2.16
N VAL A 28 -2.43 -7.16 -2.44
CA VAL A 28 -1.75 -7.06 -3.73
C VAL A 28 -0.26 -6.79 -3.56
N PHE A 29 0.54 -7.17 -4.55
CA PHE A 29 1.97 -6.90 -4.62
C PHE A 29 2.42 -6.60 -6.06
N ARG A 30 3.57 -5.93 -6.23
CA ARG A 30 4.20 -5.75 -7.56
C ARG A 30 5.04 -6.97 -7.88
N ALA A 31 4.80 -7.57 -9.03
CA ALA A 31 5.62 -8.67 -9.53
C ALA A 31 6.74 -8.14 -10.47
N PRO A 32 7.79 -8.93 -10.73
CA PRO A 32 8.91 -8.53 -11.60
C PRO A 32 8.52 -8.17 -13.04
N ASP A 33 7.33 -8.56 -13.50
CA ASP A 33 6.78 -8.18 -14.81
C ASP A 33 6.22 -6.74 -14.83
N GLY A 34 6.33 -6.01 -13.71
CA GLY A 34 5.79 -4.67 -13.52
C GLY A 34 4.28 -4.64 -13.28
N GLY A 35 3.62 -5.80 -13.24
CA GLY A 35 2.19 -5.94 -13.03
C GLY A 35 1.80 -5.96 -11.55
N LEU A 36 0.52 -5.68 -11.29
CA LEU A 36 -0.09 -5.88 -9.98
C LEU A 36 -0.60 -7.33 -9.88
N HIS A 37 -0.18 -8.04 -8.84
CA HIS A 37 -0.56 -9.44 -8.60
C HIS A 37 -1.39 -9.57 -7.33
N HIS A 38 -2.31 -10.52 -7.34
CA HIS A 38 -3.12 -10.85 -6.18
C HIS A 38 -2.30 -11.69 -5.18
N ALA A 39 -2.26 -11.28 -3.92
CA ALA A 39 -1.43 -11.93 -2.89
C ALA A 39 -1.82 -13.40 -2.66
N ARG A 40 -3.12 -13.73 -2.73
CA ARG A 40 -3.61 -15.10 -2.51
C ARG A 40 -3.33 -16.02 -3.69
N CYS A 41 -3.56 -15.56 -4.91
CA CYS A 41 -3.46 -16.38 -6.12
C CYS A 41 -2.09 -16.32 -6.79
N ALA A 42 -1.24 -15.36 -6.40
CA ALA A 42 0.00 -14.99 -7.08
C ALA A 42 -0.16 -14.67 -8.59
N SER A 43 -1.41 -14.50 -9.06
CA SER A 43 -1.75 -14.21 -10.46
C SER A 43 -1.83 -12.72 -10.70
N ARG A 44 -1.47 -12.31 -11.92
CA ARG A 44 -1.68 -10.96 -12.41
C ARG A 44 -3.17 -10.59 -12.34
N MET A 45 -3.44 -9.35 -11.96
CA MET A 45 -4.79 -8.79 -11.89
C MET A 45 -5.09 -7.93 -13.11
N ASP A 46 -6.34 -7.94 -13.55
CA ASP A 46 -6.81 -7.13 -14.67
C ASP A 46 -7.29 -5.77 -14.18
N PHE A 47 -6.93 -4.72 -14.91
CA PHE A 47 -7.39 -3.36 -14.62
C PHE A 47 -8.79 -3.15 -15.18
N MET A 48 -9.75 -2.83 -14.31
CA MET A 48 -11.16 -2.68 -14.66
C MET A 48 -11.58 -1.23 -14.89
N GLY A 49 -10.78 -0.26 -14.45
CA GLY A 49 -11.04 1.16 -14.66
C GLY A 49 -10.73 2.02 -13.44
N ARG A 50 -11.21 3.26 -13.48
CA ARG A 50 -11.07 4.24 -12.39
C ARG A 50 -12.43 4.62 -11.82
N ARG A 51 -12.54 4.69 -10.50
CA ARG A 51 -13.72 5.25 -9.82
C ARG A 51 -13.45 6.68 -9.40
N ALA A 52 -14.34 7.58 -9.81
CA ALA A 52 -14.29 9.02 -9.49
C ALA A 52 -12.92 9.70 -9.74
N GLY A 53 -12.06 9.09 -10.58
CA GLY A 53 -10.68 9.55 -10.79
C GLY A 53 -9.71 9.30 -9.62
N LEU A 54 -10.16 8.78 -8.48
CA LEU A 54 -9.38 8.66 -7.25
C LEU A 54 -8.93 7.23 -6.93
N GLU A 55 -9.71 6.25 -7.37
CA GLU A 55 -9.45 4.84 -7.11
C GLU A 55 -9.30 4.07 -8.42
N LEU A 56 -8.53 2.99 -8.34
CA LEU A 56 -8.22 2.06 -9.42
C LEU A 56 -8.82 0.72 -9.05
N ASP A 57 -9.57 0.12 -9.97
CA ASP A 57 -10.22 -1.16 -9.78
C ASP A 57 -9.42 -2.27 -10.46
N PHE A 58 -9.20 -3.36 -9.73
CA PHE A 58 -8.53 -4.56 -10.21
C PHE A 58 -9.37 -5.80 -9.93
N TYR A 59 -9.29 -6.77 -10.83
CA TYR A 59 -10.01 -8.03 -10.69
C TYR A 59 -9.07 -9.22 -10.87
N CYS A 60 -9.14 -10.19 -9.96
CA CYS A 60 -8.43 -11.46 -10.09
C CYS A 60 -9.33 -12.50 -10.76
N LEU A 61 -8.98 -12.95 -11.97
CA LEU A 61 -9.74 -13.97 -12.70
C LEU A 61 -9.69 -15.37 -12.04
N ILE A 62 -8.73 -15.64 -11.16
CA ILE A 62 -8.57 -16.96 -10.52
C ILE A 62 -9.56 -17.15 -9.36
N CYS A 63 -9.69 -16.15 -8.48
CA CYS A 63 -10.54 -16.24 -7.29
C CYS A 63 -11.74 -15.28 -7.31
N CYS A 64 -11.94 -14.56 -8.42
CA CYS A 64 -13.02 -13.60 -8.61
C CYS A 64 -13.05 -12.46 -7.57
N GLU A 65 -11.88 -12.11 -7.03
CA GLU A 65 -11.77 -11.03 -6.03
C GLU A 65 -11.59 -9.68 -6.71
N HIS A 66 -12.38 -8.70 -6.26
CA HIS A 66 -12.30 -7.33 -6.71
C HIS A 66 -11.56 -6.47 -5.67
N VAL A 67 -10.49 -5.82 -6.10
CA VAL A 67 -9.65 -4.98 -5.25
C VAL A 67 -9.66 -3.56 -5.78
N THR A 68 -10.10 -2.62 -4.94
CA THR A 68 -10.06 -1.19 -5.24
C THR A 68 -8.95 -0.54 -4.41
N VAL A 69 -8.04 0.18 -5.07
CA VAL A 69 -6.91 0.85 -4.41
C VAL A 69 -6.72 2.26 -4.95
N THR A 70 -6.24 3.17 -4.10
CA THR A 70 -5.82 4.50 -4.56
C THR A 70 -4.43 4.45 -5.21
N PRO A 71 -4.10 5.37 -6.14
CA PRO A 71 -2.75 5.49 -6.67
C PRO A 71 -1.67 5.64 -5.59
N TYR A 72 -2.02 6.24 -4.44
CA TYR A 72 -1.12 6.42 -3.29
C TYR A 72 -0.81 5.12 -2.54
N VAL A 73 -1.63 4.08 -2.67
CA VAL A 73 -1.29 2.74 -2.19
C VAL A 73 -0.29 2.09 -3.14
N LEU A 74 -0.51 2.21 -4.45
CA LEU A 74 0.37 1.63 -5.46
C LEU A 74 1.79 2.20 -5.46
N SER A 75 1.96 3.47 -5.05
CA SER A 75 3.28 4.09 -4.90
C SER A 75 4.03 3.65 -3.64
N ARG A 76 3.34 3.01 -2.70
CA ARG A 76 3.92 2.47 -1.46
C ARG A 76 4.18 0.98 -1.52
N LEU A 77 3.72 0.30 -2.56
CA LEU A 77 4.07 -1.09 -2.80
C LEU A 77 5.58 -1.18 -3.09
N PRO A 78 6.30 -2.11 -2.45
CA PRO A 78 7.70 -2.37 -2.78
C PRO A 78 7.82 -2.68 -4.27
N GLU A 79 8.85 -2.13 -4.91
CA GLU A 79 9.25 -2.59 -6.23
C GLU A 79 9.68 -4.08 -6.13
N PRO A 80 9.40 -4.88 -7.16
CA PRO A 80 9.84 -6.26 -7.16
C PRO A 80 11.36 -6.29 -7.03
N ALA A 81 11.89 -7.15 -6.16
CA ALA A 81 13.32 -7.34 -6.08
C ALA A 81 13.84 -7.67 -7.50
N SER A 82 14.77 -6.86 -8.01
CA SER A 82 15.42 -7.14 -9.28
C SER A 82 16.17 -8.46 -9.14
N PHE A 83 15.58 -9.53 -9.69
CA PHE A 83 16.22 -10.82 -9.70
C PHE A 83 17.41 -10.72 -10.66
N THR A 84 18.61 -10.55 -10.11
CA THR A 84 19.84 -10.67 -10.90
C THR A 84 20.11 -12.17 -10.96
N PRO A 85 19.89 -12.87 -12.10
CA PRO A 85 20.24 -14.27 -12.17
C PRO A 85 21.75 -14.38 -11.94
N ALA A 86 22.15 -15.03 -10.85
CA ALA A 86 23.55 -15.37 -10.62
C ALA A 86 24.02 -16.15 -11.86
N ARG A 87 24.96 -15.55 -12.59
CA ARG A 87 25.55 -16.11 -13.80
C ARG A 87 26.08 -17.51 -13.47
N ALA A 88 25.40 -18.54 -13.96
CA ALA A 88 25.85 -19.92 -13.84
C ALA A 88 27.26 -20.01 -14.47
N ARG A 89 28.21 -20.53 -13.70
CA ARG A 89 29.56 -20.87 -14.16
C ARG A 89 29.56 -22.26 -14.76
#